data_AF-A0A2G4JN58-F1
#
_entry.id   AF-A0A2G4JN58-F1
#
_cell.length_a   1.000
_cell.length_b   1.000
_cell.length_c   1.000
_cell.angle_alpha   90.00
_cell.angle_beta   90.00
_cell.angle_gamma   90.00
#
_symmetry.space_group_name_H-M   'P 1'
#
loop_
_entity.id
_entity.type
_entity.pdbx_description
1 polymer ?
#
loop_
_entity_poly.entity_id
_entity_poly.type
_entity_poly.pdbx_seq_one_letter_code
_entity_poly.pdbx_strand_id
1 'polypeptide(L)'
;MSPKSFTFKLTVPRDPHAAPIVAGVAGHAVTYVELEAASGADFVTRVTAAVDRALAAPGQPSLLIVVTSDAMALSFAIDAESVSANHAS
;
A
#
# COMPACT_ATOMS: atom_id res chain seq x y z
N MET A 1 0.80 8.79 20.85
CA MET A 1 2.08 8.46 20.18
C MET A 1 1.76 7.46 19.10
N SER A 2 1.89 7.86 17.83
CA SER A 2 1.89 6.91 16.71
C SER A 2 3.23 6.16 16.70
N PRO A 3 3.27 4.84 16.46
CA PRO A 3 4.52 4.09 16.35
C PRO A 3 5.39 4.68 15.25
N LYS A 4 6.69 4.81 15.52
CA LYS A 4 7.68 5.35 14.57
C LYS A 4 7.96 4.43 13.38
N SER A 5 7.48 3.19 13.45
CA SER A 5 7.69 2.19 12.42
C SER A 5 6.70 1.04 12.58
N PHE A 6 6.29 0.43 11.48
CA PHE A 6 5.52 -0.81 11.49
C PHE A 6 5.83 -1.66 10.26
N THR A 7 5.51 -2.95 10.37
CA THR A 7 5.49 -3.86 9.23
C THR A 7 4.35 -4.83 9.42
N PHE A 8 3.54 -5.02 8.39
CA PHE A 8 2.54 -6.08 8.37
C PHE A 8 2.39 -6.67 6.97
N LYS A 9 1.81 -7.85 6.90
CA LYS A 9 1.50 -8.55 5.66
C LYS A 9 -0.01 -8.63 5.50
N LEU A 10 -0.48 -8.33 4.31
CA LEU A 10 -1.85 -8.49 3.90
C LEU A 10 -1.89 -9.51 2.76
N THR A 11 -2.76 -10.50 2.88
CA THR A 11 -3.02 -11.45 1.80
C THR A 11 -4.47 -11.31 1.39
N VAL A 12 -4.70 -11.00 0.13
CA VAL A 12 -6.05 -10.86 -0.45
C VAL A 12 -6.22 -11.83 -1.61
N PRO A 13 -7.45 -12.33 -1.85
CA PRO A 13 -7.74 -13.08 -3.07
C PRO A 13 -7.37 -12.27 -4.32
N ARG A 14 -6.91 -12.95 -5.37
CA ARG A 14 -6.62 -12.32 -6.67
C ARG A 14 -7.91 -12.20 -7.49
N ASP A 15 -8.74 -11.27 -7.09
CA ASP A 15 -10.01 -10.97 -7.74
C ASP A 15 -10.27 -9.45 -7.83
N PRO A 16 -11.32 -9.00 -8.52
CA PRO A 16 -11.61 -7.56 -8.69
C PRO A 16 -11.84 -6.80 -7.38
N HIS A 17 -12.10 -7.47 -6.25
CA HIS A 17 -12.26 -6.83 -4.95
C HIS A 17 -10.93 -6.56 -4.24
N ALA A 18 -9.79 -7.05 -4.75
CA ALA A 18 -8.49 -6.81 -4.15
C ALA A 18 -8.10 -5.32 -4.14
N ALA A 19 -8.30 -4.63 -5.26
CA ALA A 19 -7.95 -3.21 -5.40
C ALA A 19 -8.61 -2.30 -4.34
N PRO A 20 -9.95 -2.32 -4.14
CA PRO A 20 -10.57 -1.49 -3.11
C PRO A 20 -10.16 -1.88 -1.67
N ILE A 21 -9.88 -3.16 -1.39
CA ILE A 21 -9.38 -3.58 -0.07
C ILE A 21 -8.00 -2.98 0.20
N VAL A 22 -7.07 -3.13 -0.74
CA VAL A 22 -5.70 -2.61 -0.58
C VAL A 22 -5.70 -1.07 -0.54
N ALA A 23 -6.56 -0.41 -1.33
CA ALA A 23 -6.73 1.04 -1.27
C ALA A 23 -7.22 1.52 0.11
N GLY A 24 -8.17 0.80 0.74
CA GLY A 24 -8.62 1.09 2.10
C GLY A 24 -7.51 0.94 3.14
N VAL A 25 -6.68 -0.11 3.00
CA VAL A 25 -5.50 -0.31 3.87
C VAL A 25 -4.46 0.78 3.66
N ALA A 26 -4.22 1.22 2.41
CA ALA A 26 -3.35 2.34 2.08
C ALA A 26 -3.86 3.65 2.69
N GLY A 27 -5.15 3.94 2.61
CA GLY A 27 -5.76 5.13 3.22
C GLY A 27 -5.63 5.15 4.74
N HIS A 28 -5.81 3.99 5.40
CA HIS A 28 -5.56 3.86 6.83
C HIS A 28 -4.08 4.05 7.18
N ALA A 29 -3.16 3.46 6.41
CA ALA A 29 -1.73 3.63 6.63
C ALA A 29 -1.28 5.09 6.46
N VAL A 30 -1.78 5.79 5.43
CA VAL A 30 -1.57 7.22 5.20
C VAL A 30 -2.02 8.05 6.40
N THR A 31 -3.23 7.79 6.93
CA THR A 31 -3.73 8.47 8.14
C THR A 31 -2.85 8.19 9.35
N TYR A 32 -2.39 6.96 9.49
CA TYR A 32 -1.60 6.53 10.65
C TYR A 32 -0.20 7.15 10.72
N VAL A 33 0.42 7.37 9.55
CA VAL A 33 1.74 8.01 9.43
C VAL A 33 1.65 9.53 9.24
N GLU A 34 0.44 10.10 9.29
CA GLU A 34 0.19 11.54 9.18
C GLU A 34 0.75 12.14 7.88
N LEU A 35 0.66 11.41 6.77
CA LEU A 35 1.10 11.92 5.46
C LEU A 35 0.22 13.10 5.03
N GLU A 36 0.83 14.10 4.39
CA GLU A 36 0.11 15.26 3.84
C GLU A 36 -1.00 14.80 2.88
N ALA A 37 -2.16 15.47 2.90
CA ALA A 37 -3.38 14.99 2.26
C ALA A 37 -3.25 14.75 0.74
N ALA A 38 -2.63 15.67 0.00
CA ALA A 38 -2.43 15.51 -1.44
C ALA A 38 -1.44 14.38 -1.75
N SER A 39 -0.35 14.30 -0.98
CA SER A 39 0.65 13.24 -1.07
C SER A 39 0.07 11.86 -0.73
N GLY A 40 -0.83 11.81 0.27
CA GLY A 40 -1.58 10.63 0.67
C GLY A 40 -2.57 10.17 -0.39
N ALA A 41 -3.33 11.09 -0.98
CA ALA A 41 -4.24 10.78 -2.08
C ALA A 41 -3.48 10.21 -3.30
N ASP A 42 -2.39 10.86 -3.72
CA ASP A 42 -1.53 10.38 -4.80
C ASP A 42 -0.97 8.99 -4.51
N PHE A 43 -0.48 8.77 -3.28
CA PHE A 43 0.03 7.47 -2.85
C PHE A 43 -1.02 6.36 -2.96
N VAL A 44 -2.25 6.60 -2.49
CA VAL A 44 -3.35 5.63 -2.59
C VAL A 44 -3.70 5.34 -4.05
N THR A 45 -3.71 6.36 -4.93
CA THR A 45 -3.91 6.16 -6.37
C THR A 45 -2.82 5.28 -6.98
N ARG A 46 -1.54 5.53 -6.65
CA ARG A 46 -0.41 4.72 -7.16
C ARG A 46 -0.46 3.28 -6.65
N VAL A 47 -0.79 3.07 -5.38
CA VAL A 47 -0.99 1.74 -4.80
C VAL A 47 -2.12 0.99 -5.52
N THR A 48 -3.24 1.66 -5.77
CA THR A 48 -4.39 1.07 -6.47
C THR A 48 -3.99 0.63 -7.88
N ALA A 49 -3.30 1.50 -8.62
CA ALA A 49 -2.83 1.17 -9.97
C ALA A 49 -1.81 0.02 -9.99
N ALA A 50 -0.98 -0.12 -8.95
CA ALA A 50 -0.06 -1.25 -8.80
C ALA A 50 -0.80 -2.57 -8.57
N VAL A 51 -1.88 -2.55 -7.77
CA VAL A 51 -2.74 -3.73 -7.59
C VAL A 51 -3.44 -4.10 -8.91
N ASP A 52 -3.98 -3.13 -9.65
CA ASP A 52 -4.63 -3.40 -10.94
C ASP A 52 -3.66 -4.07 -11.94
N ARG A 53 -2.40 -3.64 -11.96
CA ARG A 53 -1.34 -4.29 -12.76
C ARG A 53 -1.05 -5.71 -12.28
N ALA A 54 -0.97 -5.92 -10.96
CA ALA A 54 -0.74 -7.25 -10.39
C ALA A 54 -1.91 -8.22 -10.68
N LEU A 55 -3.15 -7.72 -10.69
CA LEU A 55 -4.34 -8.50 -11.06
C LEU A 55 -4.37 -8.88 -12.54
N ALA A 56 -3.87 -8.00 -13.43
CA ALA A 56 -3.79 -8.27 -14.86
C ALA A 56 -2.71 -9.28 -15.23
N ALA A 57 -1.71 -9.47 -14.37
CA ALA A 57 -0.63 -10.42 -14.58
C ALA A 57 -1.02 -11.85 -14.14
N PRO A 58 -0.65 -12.90 -14.91
CA PRO A 58 -0.76 -14.28 -14.43
C PRO A 58 0.02 -14.49 -13.12
N GLY A 59 -0.46 -15.38 -12.26
CA GLY A 59 0.25 -15.72 -11.02
C GLY A 59 -0.63 -16.41 -9.98
N GLN A 60 -0.26 -16.26 -8.71
CA GLN A 60 -0.86 -16.99 -7.60
C GLN A 60 -2.33 -16.60 -7.39
N PRO A 61 -3.16 -17.49 -6.79
CA PRO A 61 -4.57 -17.20 -6.52
C PRO A 61 -4.80 -16.09 -5.48
N SER A 62 -3.74 -15.64 -4.80
CA SER A 62 -3.76 -14.51 -3.87
C SER A 62 -2.65 -13.52 -4.20
N LEU A 63 -2.87 -12.26 -3.85
CA LEU A 63 -1.85 -11.22 -3.82
C LEU A 63 -1.28 -11.13 -2.41
N LEU A 64 0.05 -11.09 -2.32
CA LEU A 64 0.74 -10.75 -1.08
C LEU A 64 1.17 -9.29 -1.14
N ILE A 65 0.71 -8.52 -0.16
CA ILE A 65 1.11 -7.13 0.03
C ILE A 65 1.90 -7.05 1.34
N VAL A 66 3.13 -6.53 1.28
CA VAL A 66 3.92 -6.21 2.46
C VAL A 66 3.89 -4.70 2.64
N VAL A 67 3.35 -4.27 3.78
CA VAL A 67 3.28 -2.86 4.13
C VAL A 67 4.33 -2.57 5.19
N THR A 68 5.15 -1.56 4.94
CA THR A 68 6.22 -1.12 5.82
C THR A 68 6.17 0.39 5.98
N SER A 69 6.40 0.87 7.19
CA SER A 69 6.68 2.27 7.45
C SER A 69 7.83 2.37 8.43
N ASP A 70 8.73 3.31 8.18
CA ASP A 70 9.81 3.70 9.08
C ASP A 70 9.82 5.22 9.25
N ALA A 71 10.92 5.80 9.74
CA ALA A 71 11.01 7.24 9.93
C ALA A 71 11.01 8.04 8.62
N MET A 72 11.36 7.41 7.49
CA MET A 72 11.56 8.08 6.21
C MET A 72 10.39 7.91 5.26
N ALA A 73 9.76 6.73 5.22
CA ALA A 73 8.76 6.43 4.20
C ALA A 73 7.71 5.40 4.63
N LEU A 74 6.57 5.46 3.94
CA LEU A 74 5.55 4.41 3.86
C LEU A 74 5.73 3.68 2.53
N SER A 75 5.78 2.34 2.54
CA SER A 75 5.97 1.51 1.35
C SER A 75 5.04 0.30 1.32
N PHE A 76 4.50 0.02 0.13
CA PHE A 76 3.69 -1.16 -0.20
C PHE A 76 4.41 -1.96 -1.28
N ALA A 77 4.89 -3.16 -0.93
CA ALA A 77 5.38 -4.13 -1.91
C ALA A 77 4.22 -5.04 -2.31
N ILE A 78 3.85 -5.04 -3.59
CA ILE A 78 2.71 -5.75 -4.18
C ILE A 78 3.27 -6.68 -5.25
N ASP A 79 3.36 -7.98 -4.94
CA ASP A 79 4.10 -8.97 -5.74
C ASP A 79 5.52 -8.48 -6.13
N ALA A 80 5.74 -8.12 -7.40
CA ALA A 80 7.03 -7.65 -7.92
C ALA A 80 7.17 -6.13 -7.97
N GLU A 81 6.11 -5.38 -7.67
CA GLU A 81 6.10 -3.92 -7.69
C GLU A 81 6.22 -3.36 -6.26
N SER A 82 6.83 -2.19 -6.10
CA SER A 82 6.85 -1.46 -4.83
C SER A 82 6.47 0.00 -5.05
N VAL A 83 5.56 0.49 -4.21
CA VAL A 83 5.09 1.87 -4.21
C VAL A 83 5.44 2.49 -2.87
N SER A 84 6.12 3.64 -2.87
CA SER A 84 6.53 4.35 -1.66
C SER A 84 6.12 5.83 -1.66
N ALA A 85 5.98 6.40 -0.48
CA ALA A 85 5.86 7.83 -0.24
C ALA A 85 6.73 8.23 0.96
N ASN A 86 7.49 9.32 0.81
CA ASN A 86 8.34 9.83 1.87
C ASN A 86 7.51 10.63 2.88
N HIS A 87 7.86 10.52 4.15
CA HIS A 87 7.32 11.39 5.18
C HIS A 87 7.79 12.83 4.93
N ALA A 88 6.90 13.80 5.16
CA ALA A 88 7.31 15.19 5.12
C ALA A 88 8.38 15.42 6.20
N SER A 89 9.49 16.04 5.81
CA SER A 89 10.63 16.37 6.70
C SER A 89 10.27 17.51 7.65
#